data_AF-A0A8T1VVF1-F1
#
_entry.id   AF-A0A8T1VVF1-F1
#
_cell.length_a   1.000
_cell.length_b   1.000
_cell.length_c   1.000
_cell.angle_alpha   90.00
_cell.angle_beta   90.00
_cell.angle_gamma   90.00
#
_symmetry.space_group_name_H-M   'P 1'
#
loop_
_entity.id
_entity.type
_entity.pdbx_description
1 polymer ?
#
loop_
_entity_poly.entity_id
_entity_poly.type
_entity_poly.pdbx_seq_one_letter_code
_entity_poly.pdbx_strand_id
1 'polypeptide(L)'
;MSRFNVDDVEHRLLLHSPSCTLVQVPVDHRAAEAASPPSSPYDELMCKYKGSRCTNPRSLKRNGELHNLCEPHRKKANANRGRFDTKLRQRRDLDEASPPAALETADLPEPIRASESPPTPPLDEWEAELLLKTIQDRG
;
A
#
# COMPACT_ATOMS: atom_id res chain seq x y z
N MET A 1 -8.84 -21.86 5.94
CA MET A 1 -7.68 -20.97 6.17
C MET A 1 -6.62 -21.38 5.16
N SER A 2 -6.57 -20.76 3.99
CA SER A 2 -5.58 -21.11 2.98
C SER A 2 -4.19 -20.80 3.52
N ARG A 3 -3.38 -21.84 3.69
CA ARG A 3 -1.98 -21.73 4.03
C ARG A 3 -1.30 -21.15 2.78
N PHE A 4 -0.82 -19.92 2.86
CA PHE A 4 0.14 -19.42 1.88
C PHE A 4 1.44 -20.18 2.16
N ASN A 5 1.75 -21.17 1.32
CA ASN A 5 3.08 -21.77 1.36
C ASN A 5 4.05 -20.72 0.81
N VAL A 6 5.02 -20.33 1.64
CA VAL A 6 6.08 -19.38 1.30
C VAL A 6 7.06 -19.95 0.27
N ASP A 7 6.96 -21.26 0.00
CA ASP A 7 7.85 -22.02 -0.87
C ASP A 7 7.52 -21.94 -2.38
N ASP A 8 6.48 -21.21 -2.79
CA ASP A 8 6.07 -21.02 -4.21
C ASP A 8 6.33 -19.59 -4.67
N VAL A 9 7.50 -19.04 -4.32
CA VAL A 9 7.94 -17.73 -4.82
C VAL A 9 9.10 -17.99 -5.76
N GLU A 10 8.84 -17.97 -7.07
CA GLU A 10 9.91 -18.03 -8.07
C GLU A 10 10.77 -16.76 -7.96
N HIS A 11 12.09 -16.90 -8.02
CA HIS A 11 13.02 -15.77 -7.96
C HIS A 11 13.77 -15.63 -9.28
N ARG A 12 13.81 -14.43 -9.86
CA ARG A 12 14.58 -14.12 -11.07
C ARG A 12 15.89 -13.45 -10.69
N LEU A 13 16.95 -13.81 -11.39
CA LEU A 13 18.26 -13.21 -11.25
C LEU A 13 18.36 -11.91 -12.07
N LEU A 14 18.63 -10.79 -11.41
CA LEU A 14 18.88 -9.49 -12.05
C LEU A 14 20.27 -8.97 -11.67
N LEU A 15 20.99 -8.40 -12.64
CA LEU A 15 22.28 -7.77 -12.41
C LEU A 15 22.08 -6.33 -11.88
N HIS A 16 22.58 -6.05 -10.69
CA HIS A 16 22.51 -4.71 -10.10
C HIS A 16 23.62 -3.82 -10.68
N SER A 17 23.24 -2.83 -11.49
CA SER A 17 24.17 -2.01 -12.30
C SER A 17 25.33 -1.34 -11.55
N PRO A 18 25.17 -0.72 -10.36
CA PRO A 18 26.28 -0.02 -9.72
C PRO A 18 27.26 -0.94 -8.96
N SER A 19 26.87 -2.17 -8.61
CA SER A 19 27.74 -3.11 -7.87
C SER A 19 28.08 -4.37 -8.66
N CYS A 20 27.69 -4.46 -9.95
CA CYS A 20 27.89 -5.61 -10.83
C CYS A 20 27.56 -6.96 -10.17
N THR A 21 26.63 -6.97 -9.22
CA THR A 21 26.29 -8.14 -8.41
C THR A 21 24.99 -8.72 -8.91
N LEU A 22 24.94 -10.04 -9.01
CA LEU A 22 23.79 -10.77 -9.49
C LEU A 22 22.88 -11.09 -8.29
N VAL A 23 21.72 -10.45 -8.24
CA VAL A 23 20.80 -10.49 -7.10
C VAL A 23 19.54 -11.26 -7.48
N GLN A 24 19.08 -12.12 -6.57
CA GLN A 24 17.78 -12.79 -6.66
C GLN A 24 16.68 -11.82 -6.27
N VAL A 25 15.76 -11.53 -7.19
CA VAL A 25 14.55 -10.77 -6.91
C VAL A 25 13.32 -11.68 -7.00
N PRO A 26 12.36 -11.61 -6.07
CA PRO A 26 11.09 -12.33 -6.19
C PRO A 26 10.36 -11.94 -7.48
N VAL A 27 9.81 -12.93 -8.18
CA VAL A 27 8.93 -12.71 -9.32
C VAL A 27 7.51 -12.54 -8.79
N ASP A 28 6.96 -11.33 -8.90
CA ASP A 28 5.55 -11.10 -8.61
C ASP A 28 4.68 -11.67 -9.75
N HIS A 29 4.29 -12.94 -9.64
CA HIS A 29 3.30 -13.58 -10.54
C HIS A 29 1.96 -12.80 -10.57
N ARG A 30 1.72 -11.95 -9.57
CA ARG A 30 0.57 -11.03 -9.48
C ARG A 30 0.49 -10.06 -10.68
N ALA A 31 1.61 -9.80 -11.35
CA ALA A 31 1.65 -8.98 -12.57
C ALA A 31 1.45 -9.83 -13.84
N ALA A 32 1.91 -11.08 -13.86
CA ALA A 32 1.83 -11.96 -15.03
C ALA A 32 0.40 -12.47 -15.31
N GLU A 33 -0.42 -12.71 -14.28
CA GLU A 33 -1.85 -13.06 -14.46
C GLU A 33 -2.70 -11.90 -15.00
N ALA A 34 -2.22 -10.65 -14.93
CA ALA A 34 -2.93 -9.48 -15.43
C ALA A 34 -2.78 -9.28 -16.96
N ALA A 35 -1.92 -10.05 -17.63
CA ALA A 35 -1.56 -9.88 -19.03
C ALA A 35 -2.27 -10.87 -19.99
N SER A 36 -3.32 -11.56 -19.54
CA SER A 36 -4.25 -12.17 -20.50
C SER A 36 -5.06 -11.03 -21.13
N PRO A 37 -4.98 -10.80 -22.46
CA PRO A 37 -5.80 -9.77 -23.11
C PRO A 37 -7.28 -10.08 -22.80
N PRO A 38 -8.11 -9.05 -22.52
CA PRO A 38 -9.55 -9.28 -22.35
C PRO A 38 -10.07 -9.91 -23.63
N SER A 39 -10.44 -11.18 -23.55
CA SER A 39 -10.86 -11.98 -24.71
C SER A 39 -12.21 -11.52 -25.28
N SER A 40 -12.88 -10.59 -24.60
CA SER A 40 -14.15 -10.01 -25.03
C SER A 40 -14.39 -8.64 -24.37
N PRO A 41 -15.01 -7.66 -25.06
CA PRO A 41 -15.50 -6.43 -24.43
C PRO A 41 -16.48 -6.70 -23.27
N TYR A 42 -17.06 -7.89 -23.22
CA TYR A 42 -17.90 -8.33 -22.10
C TYR A 42 -17.12 -8.45 -20.78
N ASP A 43 -15.82 -8.80 -20.82
CA ASP A 43 -14.96 -8.88 -19.62
C ASP A 43 -14.67 -7.51 -19.01
N GLU A 44 -14.73 -6.44 -19.80
CA GLU A 44 -14.51 -5.08 -19.33
C GLU A 44 -15.68 -4.56 -18.48
N LEU A 45 -16.88 -5.10 -18.68
CA LEU A 45 -18.08 -4.73 -17.93
C LEU A 45 -18.29 -5.61 -16.70
N MET A 46 -17.62 -6.76 -16.61
CA MET A 46 -17.78 -7.71 -15.50
C MET A 46 -16.88 -7.41 -14.30
N CYS A 47 -17.34 -7.85 -13.13
CA CYS A 47 -16.66 -7.69 -11.85
C CYS A 47 -15.30 -8.41 -11.81
N LYS A 48 -14.22 -7.66 -11.50
CA LYS A 48 -12.83 -8.13 -11.35
C LYS A 48 -12.52 -8.69 -9.95
N TYR A 49 -13.45 -9.41 -9.33
CA TYR A 49 -13.23 -9.96 -7.98
C TYR A 49 -12.21 -11.10 -8.03
N LYS A 50 -11.22 -11.07 -7.13
CA LYS A 50 -10.15 -12.07 -7.06
C LYS A 50 -10.69 -13.33 -6.38
N GLY A 51 -11.05 -14.34 -7.17
CA GLY A 51 -11.75 -15.55 -6.72
C GLY A 51 -12.43 -16.23 -7.91
N SER A 52 -13.63 -16.79 -7.70
CA SER A 52 -14.44 -17.28 -8.82
C SER A 52 -14.85 -16.13 -9.75
N ARG A 53 -14.90 -16.41 -11.06
CA ARG A 53 -15.28 -15.42 -12.07
C ARG A 53 -16.71 -14.96 -11.80
N CYS A 54 -16.85 -13.69 -11.43
CA CYS A 54 -18.14 -13.10 -11.10
C CYS A 54 -18.79 -12.56 -12.37
N THR A 55 -20.02 -13.02 -12.67
CA THR A 55 -20.78 -12.60 -13.85
C THR A 55 -21.58 -11.31 -13.65
N ASN A 56 -21.56 -10.74 -12.44
CA ASN A 56 -22.26 -9.49 -12.16
C ASN A 56 -21.53 -8.29 -12.81
N PRO A 57 -22.28 -7.31 -13.34
CA PRO A 57 -21.70 -6.11 -13.92
C PRO A 57 -21.03 -5.24 -12.86
N ARG A 58 -20.02 -4.47 -13.28
CA ARG A 58 -19.35 -3.45 -12.48
C ARG A 58 -20.36 -2.39 -12.04
N SER A 59 -20.27 -2.00 -10.77
CA SER A 59 -21.10 -0.93 -10.23
C SER A 59 -20.58 0.44 -10.71
N LEU A 60 -21.46 1.43 -10.83
CA LEU A 60 -21.08 2.79 -11.16
C LEU A 60 -20.75 3.59 -9.90
N LYS A 61 -19.69 4.40 -9.98
CA LYS A 61 -19.36 5.43 -9.00
C LYS A 61 -20.19 6.68 -9.32
N ARG A 62 -20.31 7.60 -8.35
CA ARG A 62 -21.07 8.86 -8.51
C ARG A 62 -20.58 9.75 -9.66
N ASN A 63 -19.32 9.61 -10.05
CA ASN A 63 -18.71 10.32 -11.17
C ASN A 63 -18.94 9.64 -12.53
N GLY A 64 -19.72 8.55 -12.59
CA GLY A 64 -19.99 7.79 -13.82
C GLY A 64 -18.92 6.74 -14.17
N GLU A 65 -17.83 6.64 -13.42
CA GLU A 65 -16.80 5.62 -13.65
C GLU A 65 -17.23 4.24 -13.11
N LEU A 66 -16.84 3.17 -13.80
CA LEU A 66 -17.06 1.80 -13.33
C LEU A 66 -16.10 1.45 -12.20
N HIS A 67 -16.64 0.98 -11.09
CA HIS A 67 -15.88 0.30 -10.06
C HIS A 67 -15.30 -1.01 -10.58
N ASN A 68 -14.17 -1.45 -10.03
CA ASN A 68 -13.61 -2.77 -10.35
C ASN A 68 -14.51 -3.95 -9.91
N LEU A 69 -15.43 -3.70 -8.97
CA LEU A 69 -16.29 -4.72 -8.36
C LEU A 69 -17.76 -4.43 -8.64
N CYS A 70 -18.57 -5.49 -8.69
CA CYS A 70 -20.02 -5.39 -8.66
C CYS A 70 -20.52 -4.94 -7.28
N GLU A 71 -21.78 -4.51 -7.23
CA GLU A 71 -22.45 -4.06 -6.00
C GLU A 71 -22.34 -5.04 -4.81
N PRO A 72 -22.62 -6.36 -4.96
CA PRO A 72 -22.52 -7.27 -3.82
C PRO A 72 -21.08 -7.40 -3.29
N HIS A 73 -20.07 -7.41 -4.18
CA HIS A 73 -18.68 -7.47 -3.77
C HIS A 73 -18.19 -6.17 -3.13
N ARG A 74 -18.68 -5.00 -3.57
CA ARG A 74 -18.40 -3.72 -2.91
C ARG A 74 -18.92 -3.70 -1.48
N LYS A 75 -20.17 -4.13 -1.26
CA LYS A 75 -20.76 -4.21 0.09
C LYS A 75 -19.97 -5.16 0.99
N LYS A 76 -19.58 -6.32 0.47
CA LYS A 76 -18.75 -7.30 1.20
C LYS A 76 -17.38 -6.73 1.57
N ALA A 77 -16.72 -6.02 0.65
CA ALA A 77 -15.44 -5.39 0.92
C ALA A 77 -15.55 -4.31 2.01
N ASN A 78 -16.60 -3.48 1.98
CA ASN A 78 -16.86 -2.48 3.02
C ASN A 78 -17.12 -3.14 4.38
N ALA A 79 -17.95 -4.19 4.42
CA ALA A 79 -18.20 -4.94 5.65
C ALA A 79 -16.91 -5.57 6.21
N ASN A 80 -16.05 -6.11 5.34
CA ASN A 80 -14.75 -6.66 5.75
C ASN A 80 -13.81 -5.58 6.31
N ARG A 81 -13.79 -4.39 5.68
CA ARG A 81 -13.03 -3.25 6.18
C ARG A 81 -13.50 -2.84 7.58
N GLY A 82 -14.81 -2.69 7.78
CA GLY A 82 -15.38 -2.34 9.09
C GLY A 82 -15.05 -3.36 10.18
N ARG A 83 -15.05 -4.67 9.86
CA ARG A 83 -14.62 -5.72 10.81
C ARG A 83 -13.15 -5.58 11.20
N PHE A 84 -12.27 -5.32 10.23
CA PHE A 84 -10.86 -5.10 10.50
C PHE A 84 -10.64 -3.86 11.37
N ASP A 85 -11.29 -2.75 11.03
CA ASP A 85 -11.17 -1.49 11.76
C ASP A 85 -11.70 -1.62 13.20
N THR A 86 -12.79 -2.36 13.40
CA THR A 86 -13.33 -2.66 14.74
C THR A 86 -12.33 -3.48 15.56
N LYS A 87 -11.75 -4.52 14.97
CA LYS A 87 -10.72 -5.34 15.64
C LYS A 87 -9.48 -4.51 15.98
N LEU A 88 -9.08 -3.60 15.10
CA LEU A 88 -7.95 -2.70 15.34
C LEU A 88 -8.25 -1.73 16.48
N ARG A 89 -9.45 -1.15 16.54
CA ARG A 89 -9.90 -0.30 17.66
C ARG A 89 -9.90 -1.06 18.98
N GLN A 90 -10.52 -2.24 19.03
CA GLN A 90 -10.54 -3.09 20.22
C GLN A 90 -9.14 -3.42 20.73
N ARG A 91 -8.18 -3.69 19.85
CA ARG A 91 -6.79 -3.92 20.27
C ARG A 91 -6.16 -2.68 20.91
N ARG A 92 -6.41 -1.50 20.34
CA ARG A 92 -5.93 -0.24 20.92
C ARG A 92 -6.58 0.04 22.28
N ASP A 93 -7.87 -0.21 22.41
CA ASP A 93 -8.60 -0.01 23.66
C ASP A 93 -8.11 -0.97 24.75
N LEU A 94 -7.72 -2.21 24.40
CA LEU A 94 -7.11 -3.17 25.33
C LEU A 94 -5.69 -2.78 25.75
N ASP A 95 -4.87 -2.26 24.82
CA ASP A 95 -3.53 -1.76 25.15
C ASP A 95 -3.61 -0.51 26.07
N GLU A 96 -4.62 0.35 25.88
CA GLU A 96 -4.88 1.52 26.73
C GLU A 96 -5.48 1.14 28.10
N ALA A 97 -6.26 0.05 28.18
CA ALA A 97 -6.88 -0.41 29.42
C ALA A 97 -5.92 -1.21 30.33
N SER A 98 -4.68 -1.46 29.92
CA SER A 98 -3.62 -1.89 30.82
C SER A 98 -3.14 -0.66 31.60
N PRO A 99 -3.47 -0.49 32.90
CA PRO A 99 -2.89 0.60 33.65
C PRO A 99 -1.36 0.42 33.64
N PRO A 100 -0.55 1.48 33.45
CA PRO A 100 0.86 1.38 33.76
C PRO A 100 0.94 1.00 35.23
N ALA A 101 1.44 -0.20 35.52
CA ALA A 101 1.79 -0.58 36.88
C ALA A 101 2.76 0.49 37.39
N ALA A 102 2.27 1.40 38.23
CA ALA A 102 3.08 2.44 38.82
C ALA A 102 4.13 1.76 39.72
N LEU A 103 5.40 1.89 39.35
CA LEU A 103 6.56 2.21 40.18
C LEU A 103 7.86 1.92 39.38
N GLU A 104 8.29 2.87 38.55
CA GLU A 104 9.62 3.46 38.72
C GLU A 104 9.63 4.86 38.11
N THR A 105 9.92 5.82 38.97
CA THR A 105 10.15 7.22 38.66
C THR A 105 11.56 7.39 38.11
N ALA A 106 11.73 7.35 36.80
CA ALA A 106 12.81 8.00 36.06
C ALA A 106 12.67 7.63 34.57
N ASP A 107 12.95 8.58 33.68
CA ASP A 107 13.08 8.37 32.23
C ASP A 107 11.79 8.39 31.40
N LEU A 108 11.04 9.48 31.52
CA LEU A 108 10.40 10.06 30.33
C LEU A 108 11.38 11.08 29.75
N PRO A 109 11.75 11.01 28.45
CA PRO A 109 12.45 12.11 27.81
C PRO A 109 11.57 13.36 27.91
N GLU A 110 12.14 14.47 28.38
CA GLU A 110 11.43 15.74 28.53
C GLU A 110 10.69 16.13 27.23
N PRO A 111 9.56 16.86 27.32
CA PRO A 111 8.96 17.46 26.14
C PRO A 111 10.03 18.32 25.47
N ILE A 112 10.35 17.97 24.22
CA ILE A 112 11.31 18.70 23.38
C ILE A 112 10.87 20.17 23.40
N ARG A 113 11.63 21.01 24.12
CA ARG A 113 11.50 22.46 23.98
C ARG A 113 11.73 22.74 22.51
N ALA A 114 10.85 23.52 21.88
CA ALA A 114 11.07 24.03 20.54
C ALA A 114 12.25 25.02 20.58
N SER A 115 13.45 24.48 20.72
CA SER A 115 14.70 25.15 20.43
C SER A 115 14.89 25.01 18.93
N GLU A 116 14.69 26.13 18.25
CA GLU A 116 15.48 26.59 17.11
C GLU A 116 15.71 25.52 16.03
N SER A 117 14.99 25.69 14.93
CA SER A 117 15.21 25.07 13.62
C SER A 117 16.61 24.44 13.48
N PRO A 118 16.70 23.11 13.22
CA PRO A 118 17.95 22.52 12.79
C PRO A 118 18.48 23.34 11.60
N PRO A 119 19.79 23.65 11.53
CA PRO A 119 20.33 24.24 10.32
C PRO A 119 19.98 23.27 9.20
N THR A 120 19.12 23.71 8.28
CA THR A 120 18.93 23.00 7.01
C THR A 120 20.32 22.81 6.45
N PRO A 121 20.82 21.56 6.30
CA PRO A 121 22.08 21.36 5.61
C PRO A 121 21.95 22.07 4.26
N PRO A 122 23.00 22.77 3.78
CA PRO A 122 22.96 23.41 2.48
C PRO A 122 22.45 22.38 1.47
N LEU A 123 21.32 22.69 0.82
CA LEU A 123 20.80 21.86 -0.25
C LEU A 123 21.96 21.65 -1.22
N ASP A 124 22.30 20.39 -1.47
CA ASP A 124 23.37 20.03 -2.39
C ASP A 124 23.07 20.69 -3.75
N GLU A 125 24.09 21.19 -4.44
CA GLU A 125 23.90 22.11 -5.58
C GLU A 125 23.01 21.48 -6.67
N TRP A 126 23.03 20.16 -6.80
CA TRP A 126 22.17 19.42 -7.72
C TRP A 126 20.68 19.45 -7.35
N GLU A 127 20.32 19.50 -6.06
CA GLU A 127 18.92 19.56 -5.61
C GLU A 127 18.32 20.93 -5.96
N ALA A 128 19.11 21.99 -5.81
CA ALA A 128 18.73 23.34 -6.21
C ALA A 128 18.56 23.48 -7.73
N GLU A 129 19.45 22.86 -8.53
CA GLU A 129 19.33 22.85 -9.99
C GLU A 129 18.07 22.10 -10.47
N LEU A 130 17.74 20.97 -9.84
CA LEU A 130 16.56 20.17 -10.21
C LEU A 130 15.25 20.94 -9.97
N LEU A 131 15.19 21.69 -8.86
CA LEU A 131 14.06 22.55 -8.51
C LEU A 131 13.91 23.74 -9.47
N LEU A 132 15.02 24.36 -9.88
CA LEU A 132 14.98 25.46 -10.85
C LEU A 132 14.55 24.99 -12.24
N LYS A 133 15.02 23.81 -12.67
CA LYS A 133 14.65 23.20 -13.95
C LYS A 133 13.14 22.88 -14.04
N THR A 134 12.57 22.38 -12.96
CA THR A 134 11.13 22.02 -12.92
C THR A 134 10.21 23.24 -12.92
N ILE A 135 10.68 24.39 -12.45
CA ILE A 135 9.93 25.65 -12.47
C ILE A 135 9.93 26.28 -13.88
N GLN A 136 11.04 26.18 -14.61
CA GLN A 136 11.17 26.75 -15.96
C GLN A 136 10.41 25.97 -17.04
N ASP A 137 10.14 24.68 -16.86
CA ASP A 137 9.43 23.84 -17.85
C ASP A 137 7.89 24.03 -17.84
N ARG A 138 7.36 24.88 -16.95
CA ARG A 138 5.93 25.23 -16.86
C ARG A 138 5.60 26.63 -17.43
N GLY A 139 6.55 27.27 -18.11
CA GLY A 139 6.39 28.56 -18.80
C GLY A 139 6.30 28.39 -20.31
#